data_AF-A0A7K5YEB4-F1
#
_entry.id   AF-A0A7K5YEB4-F1
#
_cell.length_a   1.000
_cell.length_b   1.000
_cell.length_c   1.000
_cell.angle_alpha   90.00
_cell.angle_beta   90.00
_cell.angle_gamma   90.00
#
_symmetry.space_group_name_H-M   'P 1'
#
loop_
_entity.id
_entity.type
_entity.pdbx_description
1 polymer ?
#
loop_
_entity_poly.entity_id
_entity_poly.type
_entity_poly.pdbx_seq_one_letter_code
_entity_poly.pdbx_strand_id
1 'polypeptide(L)'
;SLQAELVDVQYGTVEDLIRIQAITNVTKKIALLKLGQSPLLYKLSLLEDAGFGGVLLYIDPCDLPKTTDLADKAFMVSLNSGGDPSTPGYASIDGSYRQNCLNLTTLLVQPISAVLAKKLISLPEDAVEKDRCIPLQMPATGKKIISLNIQSVTTYKTISNVIGYLKGAAFPDRYVIVGSHHNSLNTYGGQEWASSTAIITAFIQALMLRVKRGWRPDRTIVFCSWGGTSFGNIGSYEWAEDLKRVLQRNVVAYVSLHNPVRGNSTLHPVASPSLQQLAAESQSFNCVEKTKCPGSNVSSVQIQGDSDYFINHLGVPAMQFFYEDIKTSENSNFLSEALFPVHTTKTEELDPSFRLHETIAKLTGQVTLQIANEPILPFNALDVALEVQSNLKAAFLLLFLGDEVGIPQLLAVASRLRDTAELFQSDEMRPANDPKERAPIRVRMLNDVLQSLEKSFLVHRAPPGLYRNILYRLDERTSQFSLLLEALEHCKLHQSNETIQAALSEVLNSINSAQVYFKAGLDVFETALAGKK
;
A
#
# COMPACT_ATOMS: atom_id res chain seq x y z
N SER A 1 -25.88 17.72 10.53
CA SER A 1 -26.59 17.78 9.23
C SER A 1 -26.14 19.00 8.46
N LEU A 2 -26.28 18.99 7.15
CA LEU A 2 -25.93 20.10 6.25
C LEU A 2 -26.97 20.17 5.14
N GLN A 3 -27.52 21.36 4.88
CA GLN A 3 -28.37 21.61 3.72
C GLN A 3 -27.64 22.58 2.81
N ALA A 4 -27.23 22.13 1.63
CA ALA A 4 -26.41 22.93 0.73
C ALA A 4 -26.57 22.50 -0.73
N GLU A 5 -26.03 23.33 -1.62
CA GLU A 5 -25.93 23.04 -3.05
C GLU A 5 -24.98 21.85 -3.30
N LEU A 6 -25.41 20.93 -4.16
CA LEU A 6 -24.62 19.81 -4.65
C LEU A 6 -23.73 20.27 -5.81
N VAL A 7 -22.43 19.96 -5.73
CA VAL A 7 -21.43 20.29 -6.76
C VAL A 7 -20.74 19.01 -7.19
N ASP A 8 -20.79 18.72 -8.49
CA ASP A 8 -20.07 17.60 -9.07
C ASP A 8 -18.57 17.89 -9.18
N VAL A 9 -17.78 17.16 -8.41
CA VAL A 9 -16.33 17.28 -8.36
C VAL A 9 -15.60 16.20 -9.14
N GLN A 10 -16.32 15.38 -9.92
CA GLN A 10 -15.76 14.25 -10.66
C GLN A 10 -14.90 13.37 -9.73
N TYR A 11 -13.62 13.15 -10.02
CA TYR A 11 -12.73 12.34 -9.19
C TYR A 11 -12.06 13.14 -8.09
N GLY A 12 -12.33 14.46 -7.98
CA GLY A 12 -11.74 15.31 -6.96
C GLY A 12 -10.24 15.49 -7.15
N THR A 13 -9.75 15.43 -8.39
CA THR A 13 -8.35 15.76 -8.69
C THR A 13 -8.10 17.25 -8.49
N VAL A 14 -6.83 17.65 -8.43
CA VAL A 14 -6.48 19.08 -8.35
C VAL A 14 -7.04 19.86 -9.56
N GLU A 15 -6.96 19.29 -10.77
CA GLU A 15 -7.55 19.91 -11.96
C GLU A 15 -9.08 20.08 -11.85
N ASP A 16 -9.78 19.10 -11.27
CA ASP A 16 -11.23 19.21 -11.02
C ASP A 16 -11.55 20.34 -10.04
N LEU A 17 -10.77 20.48 -8.96
CA LEU A 17 -10.95 21.53 -7.96
C LEU A 17 -10.68 22.92 -8.53
N ILE A 18 -9.58 23.10 -9.27
CA ILE A 18 -9.25 24.38 -9.94
C ILE A 18 -10.40 24.79 -10.87
N ARG A 19 -10.89 23.85 -11.69
CA ARG A 19 -11.99 24.10 -12.63
C ARG A 19 -13.26 24.55 -11.89
N ILE A 20 -13.58 23.94 -10.76
CA ILE A 20 -14.82 24.21 -10.03
C ILE A 20 -14.73 25.53 -9.25
N GLN A 21 -13.60 25.80 -8.59
CA GLN A 21 -13.37 27.04 -7.87
C GLN A 21 -13.39 28.26 -8.80
N ALA A 22 -13.01 28.10 -10.08
CA ALA A 22 -13.14 29.15 -11.09
C ALA A 22 -14.61 29.45 -11.47
N ILE A 23 -15.53 28.50 -11.29
CA ILE A 23 -16.94 28.62 -11.70
C ILE A 23 -17.83 29.01 -10.51
N THR A 24 -17.54 28.53 -9.30
CA THR A 24 -18.41 28.72 -8.15
C THR A 24 -17.66 28.74 -6.81
N ASN A 25 -18.20 29.47 -5.83
CA ASN A 25 -17.76 29.36 -4.46
C ASN A 25 -18.22 28.01 -3.88
N VAL A 26 -17.29 27.23 -3.35
CA VAL A 26 -17.51 25.87 -2.81
C VAL A 26 -17.75 25.81 -1.30
N THR A 27 -17.61 26.94 -0.60
CA THR A 27 -17.69 27.02 0.86
C THR A 27 -19.00 26.42 1.39
N LYS A 28 -18.89 25.43 2.28
CA LYS A 28 -20.01 24.66 2.90
C LYS A 28 -20.94 23.96 1.90
N LYS A 29 -20.54 23.77 0.64
CA LYS A 29 -21.29 22.98 -0.33
C LYS A 29 -21.07 21.48 -0.13
N ILE A 30 -21.90 20.67 -0.80
CA ILE A 30 -21.76 19.21 -0.78
C ILE A 30 -21.13 18.76 -2.10
N ALA A 31 -19.99 18.08 -2.02
CA ALA A 31 -19.32 17.51 -3.18
C ALA A 31 -19.98 16.17 -3.57
N LEU A 32 -20.24 15.96 -4.87
CA LEU A 32 -20.53 14.66 -5.44
C LEU A 32 -19.24 14.10 -6.03
N LEU A 33 -18.66 13.10 -5.37
CA LEU A 33 -17.30 12.62 -5.59
C LEU A 33 -17.28 11.17 -6.08
N LYS A 34 -16.51 10.89 -7.13
CA LYS A 34 -16.19 9.55 -7.61
C LYS A 34 -15.04 8.95 -6.80
N LEU A 35 -15.18 7.68 -6.43
CA LEU A 35 -14.09 6.89 -5.85
C LEU A 35 -13.09 6.48 -6.95
N GLY A 36 -11.85 6.20 -6.55
CA GLY A 36 -10.76 5.79 -7.44
C GLY A 36 -9.82 6.92 -7.86
N GLN A 37 -8.87 6.60 -8.73
CA GLN A 37 -7.76 7.42 -9.25
C GLN A 37 -6.70 7.86 -8.23
N SER A 38 -7.11 8.25 -7.02
CA SER A 38 -6.22 8.62 -5.92
C SER A 38 -6.81 8.18 -4.57
N PRO A 39 -5.98 8.08 -3.51
CA PRO A 39 -6.43 7.66 -2.19
C PRO A 39 -7.59 8.52 -1.67
N LEU A 40 -8.63 7.90 -1.11
CA LEU A 40 -9.81 8.64 -0.64
C LEU A 40 -9.46 9.71 0.40
N LEU A 41 -8.58 9.39 1.36
CA LEU A 41 -8.22 10.34 2.42
C LEU A 41 -7.52 11.59 1.89
N TYR A 42 -6.70 11.45 0.83
CA TYR A 42 -6.07 12.58 0.15
C TYR A 42 -7.12 13.46 -0.55
N LYS A 43 -8.07 12.86 -1.27
CA LYS A 43 -9.15 13.62 -1.92
C LYS A 43 -10.02 14.36 -0.90
N LEU A 44 -10.32 13.72 0.22
CA LEU A 44 -11.10 14.33 1.29
C LEU A 44 -10.34 15.51 1.93
N SER A 45 -9.02 15.40 2.13
CA SER A 45 -8.23 16.53 2.65
C SER A 45 -8.26 17.72 1.69
N LEU A 46 -8.11 17.49 0.38
CA LEU A 46 -8.21 18.57 -0.61
C LEU A 46 -9.60 19.25 -0.62
N LEU A 47 -10.67 18.48 -0.47
CA LEU A 47 -12.04 19.02 -0.40
C LEU A 47 -12.27 19.79 0.91
N GLU A 48 -11.69 19.32 2.01
CA GLU A 48 -11.73 20.00 3.31
C GLU A 48 -10.99 21.35 3.24
N ASP A 49 -9.79 21.37 2.67
CA ASP A 49 -8.99 22.59 2.44
C ASP A 49 -9.68 23.58 1.50
N ALA A 50 -10.38 23.07 0.47
CA ALA A 50 -11.21 23.88 -0.42
C ALA A 50 -12.46 24.46 0.29
N GLY A 51 -12.83 23.97 1.47
CA GLY A 51 -13.92 24.48 2.30
C GLY A 51 -15.28 23.81 2.06
N PHE A 52 -15.32 22.61 1.47
CA PHE A 52 -16.56 21.84 1.38
C PHE A 52 -17.09 21.46 2.77
N GLY A 53 -18.41 21.24 2.89
CA GLY A 53 -19.04 20.84 4.17
C GLY A 53 -19.50 19.38 4.21
N GLY A 54 -19.56 18.70 3.06
CA GLY A 54 -19.98 17.31 2.98
C GLY A 54 -19.64 16.70 1.62
N VAL A 55 -19.67 15.37 1.56
CA VAL A 55 -19.30 14.57 0.41
C VAL A 55 -20.30 13.42 0.24
N LEU A 56 -20.90 13.32 -0.94
CA LEU A 56 -21.56 12.12 -1.42
C LEU A 56 -20.59 11.35 -2.30
N LEU A 57 -20.15 10.20 -1.82
CA LEU A 57 -19.16 9.36 -2.48
C LEU A 57 -19.87 8.25 -3.27
N TYR A 58 -19.50 8.03 -4.53
CA TYR A 58 -20.04 6.93 -5.33
C TYR A 58 -18.95 6.34 -6.23
N ILE A 59 -19.21 5.17 -6.83
CA ILE A 59 -18.35 4.60 -7.87
C ILE A 59 -19.05 4.81 -9.21
N ASP A 60 -18.34 5.32 -10.20
CA ASP A 60 -18.88 5.48 -11.54
C ASP A 60 -19.15 4.09 -12.16
N PRO A 61 -20.33 3.83 -12.75
CA PRO A 61 -20.60 2.57 -13.44
C PRO A 61 -19.57 2.18 -14.50
N CYS A 62 -18.83 3.15 -15.05
CA CYS A 62 -17.77 2.88 -16.02
C CYS A 62 -16.47 2.34 -15.40
N ASP A 63 -16.28 2.50 -14.10
CA ASP A 63 -15.12 1.95 -13.38
C ASP A 63 -15.42 0.57 -12.79
N LEU A 64 -16.70 0.22 -12.65
CA LEU A 64 -17.10 -1.08 -12.14
C LEU A 64 -16.80 -2.21 -13.15
N PRO A 65 -16.41 -3.40 -12.66
CA PRO A 65 -16.30 -4.57 -13.52
C PRO A 65 -17.64 -4.88 -14.19
N LYS A 66 -17.65 -5.04 -15.53
CA LYS A 66 -18.86 -5.30 -16.34
C LYS A 66 -19.67 -6.54 -15.91
N THR A 67 -19.04 -7.43 -15.16
CA THR A 67 -19.61 -8.70 -14.68
C THR A 67 -20.39 -8.58 -13.38
N THR A 68 -20.30 -7.45 -12.67
CA THR A 68 -20.87 -7.31 -11.33
C THR A 68 -21.93 -6.22 -11.30
N ASP A 69 -23.17 -6.57 -10.95
CA ASP A 69 -24.25 -5.60 -10.76
C ASP A 69 -24.16 -4.96 -9.37
N LEU A 70 -23.28 -3.95 -9.28
CA LEU A 70 -23.04 -3.18 -8.04
C LEU A 70 -23.65 -1.77 -8.09
N ALA A 71 -24.24 -1.38 -9.21
CA ALA A 71 -24.69 -0.01 -9.44
C ALA A 71 -25.79 0.43 -8.46
N ASP A 72 -26.60 -0.52 -7.98
CA ASP A 72 -27.69 -0.28 -7.02
C ASP A 72 -27.22 -0.31 -5.55
N LYS A 73 -26.00 -0.78 -5.27
CA LYS A 73 -25.48 -0.95 -3.91
C LYS A 73 -24.69 0.27 -3.45
N ALA A 74 -24.92 0.66 -2.20
CA ALA A 74 -23.97 1.49 -1.47
C ALA A 74 -22.88 0.59 -0.85
N PHE A 75 -21.79 1.21 -0.42
CA PHE A 75 -20.62 0.54 0.14
C PHE A 75 -20.17 1.25 1.42
N MET A 76 -19.24 0.64 2.14
CA MET A 76 -18.55 1.23 3.28
C MET A 76 -17.15 1.69 2.84
N VAL A 77 -16.66 2.78 3.43
CA VAL A 77 -15.26 3.22 3.35
C VAL A 77 -14.75 3.51 4.75
N SER A 78 -13.44 3.38 4.95
CA SER A 78 -12.79 3.85 6.17
C SER A 78 -12.39 5.31 6.01
N LEU A 79 -12.75 6.15 6.98
CA LEU A 79 -12.20 7.52 7.12
C LEU A 79 -10.99 7.56 8.06
N ASN A 80 -10.57 6.40 8.56
CA ASN A 80 -9.45 6.25 9.47
C ASN A 80 -8.17 5.98 8.68
N SER A 81 -7.13 6.77 8.94
CA SER A 81 -5.80 6.65 8.33
C SER A 81 -4.98 5.47 8.86
N GLY A 82 -5.36 4.89 10.01
CA GLY A 82 -4.63 3.76 10.60
C GLY A 82 -4.72 3.74 12.12
N GLY A 83 -4.86 2.54 12.71
CA GLY A 83 -4.84 2.34 14.16
C GLY A 83 -6.12 2.76 14.88
N ASP A 84 -6.14 2.67 16.19
CA ASP A 84 -7.22 3.21 17.03
C ASP A 84 -7.12 4.76 17.03
N PRO A 85 -8.14 5.48 16.51
CA PRO A 85 -8.10 6.93 16.45
C PRO A 85 -8.01 7.63 17.82
N SER A 86 -8.33 6.91 18.91
CA SER A 86 -8.22 7.43 20.27
C SER A 86 -6.80 7.29 20.86
N THR A 87 -5.91 6.50 20.27
CA THR A 87 -4.54 6.26 20.76
C THR A 87 -3.47 6.43 19.68
N PRO A 88 -3.41 7.57 18.97
CA PRO A 88 -2.47 7.72 17.85
C PRO A 88 -1.00 7.65 18.34
N GLY A 89 -0.27 6.65 17.84
CA GLY A 89 1.17 6.48 18.09
C GLY A 89 1.52 5.58 19.28
N TYR A 90 0.54 4.98 19.96
CA TYR A 90 0.74 4.05 21.07
C TYR A 90 -0.45 3.09 21.23
N ALA A 91 -0.17 1.86 21.67
CA ALA A 91 -1.17 0.80 21.68
C ALA A 91 -2.39 1.08 22.58
N SER A 92 -3.56 0.70 22.06
CA SER A 92 -4.88 0.71 22.68
C SER A 92 -5.08 -0.47 23.62
N ILE A 93 -4.28 -0.49 24.70
CA ILE A 93 -4.37 -1.49 25.77
C ILE A 93 -5.09 -0.92 27.00
N ASP A 94 -5.43 -1.81 27.94
CA ASP A 94 -6.02 -1.41 29.21
C ASP A 94 -5.11 -0.44 29.96
N GLY A 95 -5.64 0.72 30.33
CA GLY A 95 -4.90 1.79 31.00
C GLY A 95 -4.26 2.81 30.08
N SER A 96 -4.28 2.61 28.75
CA SER A 96 -3.87 3.65 27.79
C SER A 96 -4.77 4.88 27.90
N TYR A 97 -4.16 6.06 27.85
CA TYR A 97 -4.91 7.31 27.70
C TYR A 97 -5.64 7.29 26.36
N ARG A 98 -6.90 7.72 26.33
CA ARG A 98 -7.70 7.79 25.09
C ARG A 98 -8.08 9.23 24.82
N GLN A 99 -7.66 9.74 23.67
CA GLN A 99 -8.06 11.06 23.18
C GLN A 99 -9.55 11.05 22.84
N ASN A 100 -10.23 12.16 23.14
CA ASN A 100 -11.61 12.34 22.71
C ASN A 100 -11.66 12.70 21.22
N CYS A 101 -11.60 11.69 20.36
CA CYS A 101 -11.70 11.84 18.91
C CYS A 101 -13.14 11.49 18.47
N LEU A 102 -14.03 12.49 18.44
CA LEU A 102 -15.42 12.28 18.04
C LEU A 102 -15.58 12.14 16.51
N ASN A 103 -14.80 12.91 15.75
CA ASN A 103 -14.86 12.96 14.29
C ASN A 103 -13.44 12.88 13.70
N LEU A 104 -13.26 12.07 12.65
CA LEU A 104 -11.98 11.89 11.95
C LEU A 104 -11.74 12.96 10.86
N THR A 105 -12.81 13.61 10.40
CA THR A 105 -12.78 14.71 9.43
C THR A 105 -13.91 15.68 9.77
N THR A 106 -13.78 16.94 9.36
CA THR A 106 -14.88 17.90 9.47
C THR A 106 -15.97 17.71 8.41
N LEU A 107 -15.68 16.94 7.35
CA LEU A 107 -16.62 16.65 6.26
C LEU A 107 -17.67 15.62 6.68
N LEU A 108 -18.94 15.88 6.32
CA LEU A 108 -19.99 14.86 6.35
C LEU A 108 -19.85 13.94 5.13
N VAL A 109 -19.28 12.74 5.28
CA VAL A 109 -19.05 11.80 4.17
C VAL A 109 -20.08 10.68 4.18
N GLN A 110 -20.79 10.50 3.07
CA GLN A 110 -21.78 9.43 2.90
C GLN A 110 -21.57 8.72 1.54
N PRO A 111 -21.17 7.44 1.56
CA PRO A 111 -21.23 6.59 0.36
C PRO A 111 -22.68 6.38 -0.10
N ILE A 112 -22.90 6.43 -1.40
CA ILE A 112 -24.20 6.23 -2.06
C ILE A 112 -24.06 5.27 -3.24
N SER A 113 -25.17 4.68 -3.68
CA SER A 113 -25.19 3.87 -4.89
C SER A 113 -25.08 4.73 -6.15
N ALA A 114 -24.53 4.15 -7.22
CA ALA A 114 -24.47 4.82 -8.52
C ALA A 114 -25.87 5.16 -9.07
N VAL A 115 -26.88 4.33 -8.78
CA VAL A 115 -28.29 4.61 -9.09
C VAL A 115 -28.77 5.89 -8.40
N LEU A 116 -28.42 6.10 -7.12
CA LEU A 116 -28.77 7.35 -6.42
C LEU A 116 -28.01 8.54 -7.01
N ALA A 117 -26.72 8.38 -7.33
CA ALA A 117 -25.95 9.42 -8.02
C ALA A 117 -26.59 9.80 -9.36
N LYS A 118 -26.99 8.83 -10.20
CA LYS A 118 -27.69 9.07 -11.48
C LYS A 118 -28.98 9.87 -11.28
N LYS A 119 -29.78 9.56 -10.25
CA LYS A 119 -30.99 10.32 -9.88
C LYS A 119 -30.65 11.75 -9.44
N LEU A 120 -29.58 11.91 -8.65
CA LEU A 120 -29.08 13.23 -8.23
C LEU A 120 -28.51 14.05 -9.38
N ILE A 121 -28.10 13.43 -10.48
CA ILE A 121 -27.58 14.10 -11.68
C ILE A 121 -28.71 14.41 -12.69
N SER A 122 -29.93 13.86 -12.52
CA SER A 122 -31.08 14.03 -13.45
C SER A 122 -30.83 13.51 -14.88
N LEU A 123 -30.05 12.43 -15.04
CA LEU A 123 -29.87 11.80 -16.35
C LEU A 123 -31.10 10.94 -16.73
N PRO A 124 -31.67 11.06 -17.95
CA PRO A 124 -32.74 10.18 -18.45
C PRO A 124 -32.35 8.70 -18.42
N GLU A 125 -33.33 7.80 -18.30
CA GLU A 125 -33.08 6.34 -18.33
C GLU A 125 -32.54 5.86 -19.69
N ASP A 126 -32.86 6.56 -20.79
CA ASP A 126 -32.66 6.10 -22.18
C ASP A 126 -31.34 6.52 -22.86
N ALA A 127 -30.38 7.12 -22.14
CA ALA A 127 -29.07 7.44 -22.71
C ALA A 127 -28.14 6.20 -22.65
N VAL A 128 -28.41 5.19 -23.47
CA VAL A 128 -27.54 4.01 -23.62
C VAL A 128 -27.28 3.74 -25.10
N GLU A 129 -26.19 4.28 -25.62
CA GLU A 129 -25.50 3.62 -26.74
C GLU A 129 -24.96 2.29 -26.19
N LYS A 130 -25.45 1.16 -26.74
CA LYS A 130 -25.23 -0.20 -26.20
C LYS A 130 -23.76 -0.63 -26.07
N ASP A 131 -22.81 0.10 -26.66
CA ASP A 131 -21.40 -0.29 -26.72
C ASP A 131 -20.42 0.64 -25.98
N ARG A 132 -20.84 1.82 -25.50
CA ARG A 132 -19.94 2.77 -24.81
C ARG A 132 -20.49 3.17 -23.45
N CYS A 133 -19.74 2.88 -22.39
CA CYS A 133 -20.06 3.40 -21.06
C CYS A 133 -19.84 4.92 -21.04
N ILE A 134 -20.82 5.65 -20.54
CA ILE A 134 -20.78 7.11 -20.41
C ILE A 134 -20.60 7.43 -18.92
N PRO A 135 -19.45 8.01 -18.52
CA PRO A 135 -19.21 8.41 -17.14
C PRO A 135 -20.30 9.37 -16.65
N LEU A 136 -20.70 9.22 -15.40
CA LEU A 136 -21.71 10.07 -14.79
C LEU A 136 -21.16 11.49 -14.62
N GLN A 137 -21.87 12.48 -15.14
CA GLN A 137 -21.50 13.89 -15.05
C GLN A 137 -22.74 14.76 -14.92
N MET A 138 -22.72 15.68 -13.96
CA MET A 138 -23.79 16.65 -13.71
C MET A 138 -23.84 17.68 -14.84
N PRO A 139 -25.00 17.86 -15.50
CA PRO A 139 -25.18 18.93 -16.47
C PRO A 139 -24.90 20.30 -15.84
N ALA A 140 -24.34 21.22 -16.62
CA ALA A 140 -24.08 22.60 -16.17
C ALA A 140 -25.35 23.38 -15.78
N THR A 141 -26.54 22.87 -16.12
CA THR A 141 -27.83 23.50 -15.89
C THR A 141 -28.61 22.78 -14.78
N GLY A 142 -28.76 23.45 -13.64
CA GLY A 142 -29.66 23.03 -12.55
C GLY A 142 -28.97 23.01 -11.19
N LYS A 143 -29.32 23.97 -10.32
CA LYS A 143 -28.90 23.96 -8.92
C LYS A 143 -29.75 22.96 -8.14
N LYS A 144 -29.10 22.00 -7.48
CA LYS A 144 -29.77 21.06 -6.59
C LYS A 144 -29.32 21.32 -5.16
N ILE A 145 -30.29 21.56 -4.29
CA ILE A 145 -30.07 21.68 -2.86
C ILE A 145 -30.50 20.36 -2.23
N ILE A 146 -29.60 19.74 -1.47
CA ILE A 146 -29.88 18.51 -0.75
C ILE A 146 -29.65 18.71 0.74
N SER A 147 -30.35 17.93 1.55
CA SER A 147 -30.16 17.89 3.00
C SER A 147 -29.47 16.58 3.38
N LEU A 148 -28.21 16.66 3.80
CA LEU A 148 -27.42 15.55 4.29
C LEU A 148 -27.53 15.45 5.81
N ASN A 149 -28.10 14.35 6.31
CA ASN A 149 -28.21 14.07 7.73
C ASN A 149 -27.57 12.71 8.05
N ILE A 150 -26.41 12.76 8.72
CA ILE A 150 -25.64 11.57 9.14
C ILE A 150 -25.76 11.47 10.66
N GLN A 151 -26.16 10.31 11.16
CA GLN A 151 -26.39 10.02 12.58
C GLN A 151 -25.51 8.88 13.10
N SER A 152 -24.30 8.75 12.54
CA SER A 152 -23.32 7.75 12.95
C SER A 152 -22.91 7.96 14.41
N VAL A 153 -22.76 6.86 15.15
CA VAL A 153 -22.33 6.87 16.56
C VAL A 153 -21.02 6.12 16.67
N THR A 154 -20.02 6.77 17.26
CA THR A 154 -18.74 6.12 17.57
C THR A 154 -18.90 5.21 18.78
N THR A 155 -18.37 3.99 18.69
CA THR A 155 -18.44 3.02 19.78
C THR A 155 -17.12 2.31 19.94
N TYR A 156 -16.74 2.02 21.19
CA TYR A 156 -15.60 1.17 21.47
C TYR A 156 -15.98 -0.30 21.28
N LYS A 157 -15.09 -1.04 20.62
CA LYS A 157 -15.22 -2.48 20.37
C LYS A 157 -13.88 -3.15 20.66
N THR A 158 -13.94 -4.33 21.25
CA THR A 158 -12.77 -5.18 21.39
C THR A 158 -12.41 -5.77 20.04
N ILE A 159 -11.17 -5.56 19.63
CA ILE A 159 -10.57 -6.18 18.44
C ILE A 159 -9.56 -7.21 18.92
N SER A 160 -9.54 -8.37 18.27
CA SER A 160 -8.61 -9.45 18.60
C SER A 160 -7.69 -9.70 17.42
N ASN A 161 -6.42 -9.97 17.70
CA ASN A 161 -5.47 -10.52 16.75
C ASN A 161 -5.17 -11.97 17.14
N VAL A 162 -4.87 -12.82 16.15
CA VAL A 162 -4.33 -14.16 16.40
C VAL A 162 -2.92 -14.23 15.86
N ILE A 163 -1.95 -14.40 16.77
CA ILE A 163 -0.52 -14.44 16.43
C ILE A 163 0.03 -15.82 16.79
N GLY A 164 0.55 -16.52 15.79
CA GLY A 164 1.27 -17.79 15.96
C GLY A 164 2.68 -17.65 15.41
N TYR A 165 3.66 -18.33 15.98
CA TYR A 165 5.02 -18.27 15.45
C TYR A 165 5.72 -19.63 15.47
N LEU A 166 6.57 -19.84 14.47
CA LEU A 166 7.51 -20.94 14.39
C LEU A 166 8.91 -20.39 14.67
N LYS A 167 9.43 -20.64 15.87
CA LYS A 167 10.72 -20.11 16.33
C LYS A 167 11.88 -20.61 15.46
N GLY A 168 12.72 -19.69 15.00
CA GLY A 168 13.92 -19.97 14.24
C GLY A 168 15.00 -20.68 15.05
N ALA A 169 15.85 -21.46 14.38
CA ALA A 169 16.94 -22.22 14.99
C ALA A 169 18.23 -21.40 15.13
N ALA A 170 18.65 -20.71 14.05
CA ALA A 170 19.90 -19.96 14.00
C ALA A 170 19.73 -18.49 14.43
N PHE A 171 18.65 -17.84 13.96
CA PHE A 171 18.36 -16.43 14.18
C PHE A 171 16.93 -16.25 14.71
N PRO A 172 16.64 -16.72 15.94
CA PRO A 172 15.30 -16.65 16.51
C PRO A 172 14.78 -15.21 16.70
N ASP A 173 15.68 -14.22 16.68
CA ASP A 173 15.42 -12.78 16.79
C ASP A 173 15.20 -12.08 15.44
N ARG A 174 15.09 -12.83 14.34
CA ARG A 174 14.76 -12.31 13.01
C ARG A 174 13.39 -12.85 12.59
N TYR A 175 12.47 -11.97 12.22
CA TYR A 175 11.07 -12.30 11.98
C TYR A 175 10.71 -12.12 10.50
N VAL A 176 10.17 -13.17 9.88
CA VAL A 176 9.44 -13.08 8.62
C VAL A 176 7.96 -13.13 8.97
N ILE A 177 7.25 -12.02 8.75
CA ILE A 177 5.83 -11.93 9.06
C ILE A 177 5.04 -12.37 7.82
N VAL A 178 4.07 -13.26 8.02
CA VAL A 178 3.06 -13.61 7.01
C VAL A 178 1.70 -13.25 7.59
N GLY A 179 1.02 -12.27 6.99
CA GLY A 179 -0.14 -11.67 7.62
C GLY A 179 -1.28 -11.33 6.67
N SER A 180 -2.50 -11.49 7.19
CA SER A 180 -3.73 -10.97 6.59
C SER A 180 -4.79 -10.83 7.68
N HIS A 181 -5.99 -10.43 7.30
CA HIS A 181 -7.08 -10.16 8.22
C HIS A 181 -8.07 -11.32 8.31
N HIS A 182 -8.74 -11.43 9.45
CA HIS A 182 -9.95 -12.25 9.58
C HIS A 182 -11.19 -11.37 9.58
N ASN A 183 -12.35 -12.02 9.55
CA ASN A 183 -13.63 -11.32 9.54
C ASN A 183 -13.77 -10.38 10.75
N SER A 184 -13.95 -9.08 10.47
CA SER A 184 -14.22 -8.07 11.49
C SER A 184 -15.64 -7.47 11.37
N LEU A 185 -16.37 -7.82 10.30
CA LEU A 185 -17.66 -7.25 9.95
C LEU A 185 -18.60 -8.36 9.47
N ASN A 186 -19.68 -8.60 10.21
CA ASN A 186 -20.66 -9.63 9.83
C ASN A 186 -21.53 -9.22 8.62
N THR A 187 -21.57 -7.93 8.26
CA THR A 187 -22.51 -7.38 7.27
C THR A 187 -21.85 -6.73 6.04
N TYR A 188 -20.56 -6.38 6.12
CA TYR A 188 -19.80 -5.70 5.06
C TYR A 188 -18.43 -6.37 4.89
N GLY A 189 -17.91 -6.36 3.68
CA GLY A 189 -16.72 -7.12 3.30
C GLY A 189 -17.11 -8.51 2.81
N GLY A 190 -16.67 -8.86 1.59
CA GLY A 190 -16.94 -10.17 1.00
C GLY A 190 -16.22 -11.32 1.71
N GLN A 191 -16.12 -12.46 1.03
CA GLN A 191 -15.34 -13.62 1.49
C GLN A 191 -13.81 -13.44 1.31
N GLU A 192 -13.34 -12.22 1.06
CA GLU A 192 -11.92 -11.90 0.79
C GLU A 192 -10.98 -12.29 1.95
N TRP A 193 -11.45 -12.08 3.19
CA TRP A 193 -10.75 -12.52 4.40
C TRP A 193 -10.67 -14.06 4.49
N ALA A 194 -11.67 -14.76 3.95
CA ALA A 194 -11.75 -16.22 3.99
C ALA A 194 -10.72 -16.85 3.04
N SER A 195 -10.57 -16.30 1.82
CA SER A 195 -9.50 -16.68 0.89
C SER A 195 -8.12 -16.57 1.54
N SER A 196 -7.87 -15.45 2.22
CA SER A 196 -6.63 -15.19 2.94
C SER A 196 -6.38 -16.21 4.06
N THR A 197 -7.42 -16.45 4.88
CA THR A 197 -7.37 -17.39 6.01
C THR A 197 -7.16 -18.83 5.54
N ALA A 198 -7.79 -19.24 4.44
CA ALA A 198 -7.63 -20.55 3.83
C ALA A 198 -6.18 -20.79 3.39
N ILE A 199 -5.57 -19.80 2.72
CA ILE A 199 -4.17 -19.88 2.27
C ILE A 199 -3.20 -19.95 3.45
N ILE A 200 -3.34 -19.08 4.47
CA ILE A 200 -2.50 -19.13 5.68
C ILE A 200 -2.61 -20.50 6.35
N THR A 201 -3.83 -21.01 6.50
CA THR A 201 -4.08 -22.30 7.15
C THR A 201 -3.46 -23.46 6.38
N ALA A 202 -3.63 -23.49 5.05
CA ALA A 202 -3.03 -24.51 4.19
C ALA A 202 -1.50 -24.46 4.25
N PHE A 203 -0.91 -23.26 4.24
CA PHE A 203 0.53 -23.09 4.37
C PHE A 203 1.05 -23.59 5.73
N ILE A 204 0.40 -23.22 6.83
CA ILE A 204 0.76 -23.70 8.18
C ILE A 204 0.66 -25.23 8.23
N GLN A 205 -0.41 -25.83 7.71
CA GLN A 205 -0.58 -27.29 7.69
C GLN A 205 0.56 -27.98 6.92
N ALA A 206 0.91 -27.50 5.73
CA ALA A 206 2.01 -28.03 4.94
C ALA A 206 3.36 -27.88 5.64
N LEU A 207 3.63 -26.71 6.25
CA LEU A 207 4.83 -26.44 7.01
C LEU A 207 4.97 -27.38 8.22
N MET A 208 3.87 -27.61 8.94
CA MET A 208 3.84 -28.46 10.12
C MET A 208 4.18 -29.92 9.83
N LEU A 209 3.97 -30.43 8.62
CA LEU A 209 4.43 -31.76 8.23
C LEU A 209 5.96 -31.90 8.29
N ARG A 210 6.70 -30.84 7.93
CA ARG A 210 8.17 -30.81 8.04
C ARG A 210 8.61 -30.58 9.49
N VAL A 211 7.94 -29.68 10.21
CA VAL A 211 8.25 -29.40 11.62
C VAL A 211 8.09 -30.64 12.51
N LYS A 212 7.04 -31.44 12.29
CA LYS A 212 6.84 -32.72 12.99
C LYS A 212 7.95 -33.74 12.73
N ARG A 213 8.72 -33.58 11.64
CA ARG A 213 9.90 -34.40 11.32
C ARG A 213 11.21 -33.81 11.85
N GLY A 214 11.14 -32.77 12.69
CA GLY A 214 12.30 -32.16 13.35
C GLY A 214 12.91 -30.96 12.62
N TRP A 215 12.39 -30.58 11.45
CA TRP A 215 12.88 -29.39 10.74
C TRP A 215 12.45 -28.09 11.42
N ARG A 216 13.31 -27.08 11.42
CA ARG A 216 13.01 -25.71 11.86
C ARG A 216 13.63 -24.71 10.87
N PRO A 217 13.00 -23.54 10.67
CA PRO A 217 13.59 -22.49 9.87
C PRO A 217 14.77 -21.83 10.60
N ASP A 218 15.65 -21.14 9.88
CA ASP A 218 16.75 -20.40 10.50
C ASP A 218 16.25 -19.13 11.19
N ARG A 219 15.37 -18.36 10.54
CA ARG A 219 14.67 -17.20 11.10
C ARG A 219 13.28 -17.59 11.60
N THR A 220 12.75 -16.85 12.57
CA THR A 220 11.40 -17.08 13.08
C THR A 220 10.36 -16.65 12.04
N ILE A 221 9.37 -17.50 11.78
CA ILE A 221 8.20 -17.15 10.95
C ILE A 221 7.05 -16.80 11.89
N VAL A 222 6.43 -15.64 11.69
CA VAL A 222 5.29 -15.16 12.49
C VAL A 222 4.07 -15.09 11.59
N PHE A 223 3.03 -15.85 11.92
CA PHE A 223 1.75 -15.85 11.25
C PHE A 223 0.78 -14.94 12.00
N CYS A 224 0.20 -13.98 11.30
CA CYS A 224 -0.68 -12.99 11.90
C CYS A 224 -2.05 -13.01 11.21
N SER A 225 -3.09 -13.08 12.04
CA SER A 225 -4.47 -12.84 11.64
C SER A 225 -4.97 -11.58 12.34
N TRP A 226 -5.06 -10.49 11.58
CA TRP A 226 -5.38 -9.16 12.08
C TRP A 226 -6.89 -8.93 12.17
N GLY A 227 -7.33 -8.30 13.26
CA GLY A 227 -8.70 -7.81 13.40
C GLY A 227 -8.78 -6.32 13.09
N GLY A 228 -9.96 -5.83 12.71
CA GLY A 228 -10.23 -4.39 12.53
C GLY A 228 -9.66 -3.78 11.25
N THR A 229 -9.26 -4.58 10.26
CA THR A 229 -8.66 -4.11 8.99
C THR A 229 -9.55 -3.16 8.22
N SER A 230 -10.84 -3.49 8.10
CA SER A 230 -11.86 -2.65 7.45
C SER A 230 -12.09 -1.30 8.13
N PHE A 231 -11.60 -1.11 9.35
CA PHE A 231 -11.74 0.12 10.14
C PHE A 231 -10.44 0.94 10.20
N GLY A 232 -9.52 0.72 9.25
CA GLY A 232 -8.21 1.38 9.20
C GLY A 232 -7.12 0.55 9.85
N ASN A 233 -7.01 -0.75 9.50
CA ASN A 233 -5.89 -1.60 9.89
C ASN A 233 -5.62 -1.65 11.40
N ILE A 234 -6.67 -1.52 12.24
CA ILE A 234 -6.52 -1.29 13.68
C ILE A 234 -5.65 -2.36 14.33
N GLY A 235 -5.95 -3.64 14.12
CA GLY A 235 -5.23 -4.73 14.76
C GLY A 235 -3.74 -4.76 14.44
N SER A 236 -3.34 -4.54 13.17
CA SER A 236 -1.92 -4.55 12.81
C SER A 236 -1.17 -3.32 13.33
N TYR A 237 -1.83 -2.16 13.34
CA TYR A 237 -1.32 -0.93 13.92
C TYR A 237 -1.09 -1.06 15.42
N GLU A 238 -2.12 -1.42 16.20
CA GLU A 238 -2.02 -1.48 17.67
C GLU A 238 -0.98 -2.50 18.13
N TRP A 239 -0.89 -3.65 17.46
CA TRP A 239 0.12 -4.64 17.75
C TRP A 239 1.54 -4.15 17.43
N ALA A 240 1.68 -3.42 16.32
CA ALA A 240 2.97 -2.91 15.91
C ALA A 240 3.42 -1.69 16.72
N GLU A 241 2.49 -0.90 17.26
CA GLU A 241 2.78 0.18 18.21
C GLU A 241 3.24 -0.35 19.56
N ASP A 242 2.57 -1.39 20.09
CA ASP A 242 2.96 -2.04 21.36
C ASP A 242 4.39 -2.60 21.28
N LEU A 243 4.68 -3.27 20.17
CA LEU A 243 5.96 -3.97 19.96
C LEU A 243 6.95 -3.17 19.10
N LYS A 244 6.72 -1.87 18.89
CA LYS A 244 7.47 -1.03 17.92
C LYS A 244 8.98 -1.22 17.99
N ARG A 245 9.54 -1.15 19.20
CA ARG A 245 11.00 -1.27 19.41
C ARG A 245 11.54 -2.64 19.02
N VAL A 246 10.77 -3.69 19.27
CA VAL A 246 11.15 -5.08 18.94
C VAL A 246 11.02 -5.28 17.44
N LEU A 247 9.87 -4.89 16.86
CA LEU A 247 9.59 -5.12 15.45
C LEU A 247 10.52 -4.33 14.53
N GLN A 248 10.80 -3.07 14.87
CA GLN A 248 11.73 -2.23 14.11
C GLN A 248 13.15 -2.84 14.00
N ARG A 249 13.56 -3.63 14.99
CA ARG A 249 14.88 -4.29 15.02
C ARG A 249 14.87 -5.71 14.46
N ASN A 250 13.76 -6.42 14.61
CA ASN A 250 13.72 -7.86 14.39
C ASN A 250 12.98 -8.27 13.11
N VAL A 251 12.04 -7.46 12.61
CA VAL A 251 11.31 -7.80 11.39
C VAL A 251 12.19 -7.59 10.18
N VAL A 252 12.29 -8.65 9.38
CA VAL A 252 13.07 -8.72 8.15
C VAL A 252 12.21 -8.37 6.94
N ALA A 253 11.04 -8.98 6.84
CA ALA A 253 10.10 -8.76 5.74
C ALA A 253 8.67 -9.05 6.18
N TYR A 254 7.71 -8.46 5.46
CA TYR A 254 6.28 -8.74 5.58
C TYR A 254 5.74 -9.32 4.28
N VAL A 255 5.21 -10.54 4.32
CA VAL A 255 4.53 -11.19 3.19
C VAL A 255 3.03 -11.07 3.39
N SER A 256 2.40 -10.20 2.59
CA SER A 256 0.98 -9.90 2.67
C SER A 256 0.15 -10.94 1.94
N LEU A 257 -0.95 -11.35 2.57
CA LEU A 257 -2.01 -12.15 1.97
C LEU A 257 -3.33 -11.37 1.96
N HIS A 258 -3.28 -10.04 1.81
CA HIS A 258 -4.47 -9.19 1.85
C HIS A 258 -5.31 -9.27 0.56
N ASN A 259 -6.46 -9.93 0.61
CA ASN A 259 -7.34 -10.14 -0.56
C ASN A 259 -6.58 -10.73 -1.78
N PRO A 260 -6.12 -12.00 -1.68
CA PRO A 260 -5.21 -12.60 -2.65
C PRO A 260 -5.90 -13.02 -3.96
N VAL A 261 -7.22 -13.18 -4.01
CA VAL A 261 -7.95 -13.60 -5.22
C VAL A 261 -9.09 -12.62 -5.46
N ARG A 262 -8.80 -11.57 -6.23
CA ARG A 262 -9.71 -10.47 -6.58
C ARG A 262 -10.38 -10.66 -7.94
N GLY A 263 -9.72 -11.42 -8.81
CA GLY A 263 -10.18 -11.83 -10.13
C GLY A 263 -9.58 -13.19 -10.51
N ASN A 264 -9.84 -13.65 -11.73
CA ASN A 264 -9.38 -14.96 -12.22
C ASN A 264 -8.48 -14.88 -13.47
N SER A 265 -8.14 -13.67 -13.90
CA SER A 265 -7.42 -13.43 -15.15
C SER A 265 -5.91 -13.50 -15.03
N THR A 266 -5.28 -12.65 -14.21
CA THR A 266 -3.82 -12.43 -14.21
C THR A 266 -3.24 -12.44 -12.81
N LEU A 267 -2.07 -13.05 -12.63
CA LEU A 267 -1.29 -13.00 -11.40
C LEU A 267 -0.39 -11.75 -11.38
N HIS A 268 -0.56 -10.93 -10.37
CA HIS A 268 0.21 -9.70 -10.13
C HIS A 268 1.12 -9.85 -8.90
N PRO A 269 2.45 -9.78 -9.08
CA PRO A 269 3.39 -9.61 -7.98
C PRO A 269 3.60 -8.12 -7.68
N VAL A 270 3.40 -7.72 -6.43
CA VAL A 270 3.77 -6.40 -5.92
C VAL A 270 4.81 -6.60 -4.83
N ALA A 271 5.93 -5.91 -4.90
CA ALA A 271 6.99 -6.03 -3.93
C ALA A 271 7.73 -4.71 -3.77
N SER A 272 8.29 -4.51 -2.58
CA SER A 272 9.26 -3.44 -2.36
C SER A 272 10.48 -3.62 -3.27
N PRO A 273 11.20 -2.54 -3.64
CA PRO A 273 12.34 -2.65 -4.57
C PRO A 273 13.37 -3.70 -4.16
N SER A 274 13.65 -3.86 -2.86
CA SER A 274 14.62 -4.86 -2.41
C SER A 274 14.15 -6.31 -2.61
N LEU A 275 12.85 -6.55 -2.76
CA LEU A 275 12.23 -7.87 -2.93
C LEU A 275 11.78 -8.16 -4.37
N GLN A 276 11.92 -7.22 -5.30
CA GLN A 276 11.44 -7.37 -6.68
C GLN A 276 12.03 -8.60 -7.37
N GLN A 277 13.35 -8.79 -7.29
CA GLN A 277 13.99 -9.96 -7.88
C GLN A 277 13.44 -11.28 -7.33
N LEU A 278 13.28 -11.39 -6.01
CA LEU A 278 12.72 -12.59 -5.36
C LEU A 278 11.30 -12.88 -5.85
N ALA A 279 10.47 -11.84 -5.98
CA ALA A 279 9.11 -11.95 -6.46
C ALA A 279 9.04 -12.41 -7.92
N ALA A 280 9.87 -11.79 -8.78
CA ALA A 280 9.98 -12.09 -10.20
C ALA A 280 10.41 -13.54 -10.46
N GLU A 281 11.47 -13.98 -9.78
CA GLU A 281 12.00 -15.34 -9.89
C GLU A 281 10.96 -16.36 -9.40
N SER A 282 10.36 -16.11 -8.24
CA SER A 282 9.35 -17.02 -7.65
C SER A 282 8.11 -17.18 -8.53
N GLN A 283 7.65 -16.10 -9.16
CA GLN A 283 6.56 -16.13 -10.13
C GLN A 283 6.91 -16.98 -11.36
N SER A 284 8.12 -16.78 -11.91
CA SER A 284 8.60 -17.50 -13.09
C SER A 284 8.63 -19.03 -12.88
N PHE A 285 9.03 -19.48 -11.68
CA PHE A 285 9.11 -20.91 -11.37
C PHE A 285 7.76 -21.59 -11.10
N ASN A 286 6.76 -20.88 -10.56
CA ASN A 286 5.51 -21.49 -10.10
C ASN A 286 4.30 -21.21 -11.00
N CYS A 287 4.41 -20.32 -11.97
CA CYS A 287 3.27 -20.01 -12.83
C CYS A 287 3.02 -21.12 -13.85
N VAL A 288 1.96 -21.91 -13.61
CA VAL A 288 1.56 -23.06 -14.44
C VAL A 288 1.00 -22.63 -15.80
N GLU A 289 0.30 -21.49 -15.85
CA GLU A 289 -0.32 -20.96 -17.07
C GLU A 289 0.40 -19.66 -17.50
N LYS A 290 1.37 -19.77 -18.41
CA LYS A 290 2.13 -18.61 -18.94
C LYS A 290 1.24 -17.49 -19.50
N THR A 291 0.03 -17.80 -19.94
CA THR A 291 -0.97 -16.84 -20.42
C THR A 291 -1.54 -15.94 -19.32
N LYS A 292 -1.50 -16.37 -18.05
CA LYS A 292 -1.97 -15.61 -16.88
C LYS A 292 -0.85 -14.91 -16.10
N CYS A 293 0.39 -15.00 -16.59
CA CYS A 293 1.58 -14.38 -16.00
C CYS A 293 2.35 -13.62 -17.09
N PRO A 294 1.87 -12.43 -17.48
CA PRO A 294 2.50 -11.60 -18.51
C PRO A 294 3.83 -11.01 -17.99
N GLY A 295 4.91 -11.80 -18.05
CA GLY A 295 6.27 -11.33 -17.78
C GLY A 295 6.55 -10.87 -16.34
N SER A 296 7.85 -10.76 -16.02
CA SER A 296 8.38 -10.51 -14.67
C SER A 296 8.31 -9.04 -14.21
N ASN A 297 7.29 -8.28 -14.60
CA ASN A 297 7.19 -6.87 -14.23
C ASN A 297 6.59 -6.75 -12.82
N VAL A 298 7.45 -6.75 -11.80
CA VAL A 298 7.06 -6.58 -10.40
C VAL A 298 7.00 -5.09 -10.10
N SER A 299 5.85 -4.61 -9.63
CA SER A 299 5.65 -3.20 -9.31
C SER A 299 5.89 -2.91 -7.82
N SER A 300 6.40 -1.71 -7.52
CA SER A 300 6.53 -1.17 -6.15
C SER A 300 5.36 -0.23 -5.83
N VAL A 301 4.13 -0.65 -6.09
CA VAL A 301 2.94 0.15 -5.75
C VAL A 301 2.53 -0.04 -4.29
N GLN A 302 1.80 0.91 -3.71
CA GLN A 302 1.32 0.83 -2.34
C GLN A 302 0.53 -0.47 -2.10
N ILE A 303 0.96 -1.26 -1.12
CA ILE A 303 0.35 -2.56 -0.79
C ILE A 303 -0.77 -2.35 0.22
N GLN A 304 -2.01 -2.50 -0.23
CA GLN A 304 -3.17 -2.29 0.62
C GLN A 304 -3.26 -3.28 1.79
N GLY A 305 -3.89 -2.80 2.86
CA GLY A 305 -4.25 -3.61 4.03
C GLY A 305 -3.19 -3.60 5.12
N ASP A 306 -3.00 -4.76 5.74
CA ASP A 306 -2.40 -4.86 7.07
C ASP A 306 -0.88 -4.61 7.12
N SER A 307 -0.19 -4.61 5.97
CA SER A 307 1.23 -4.28 5.85
C SER A 307 1.54 -2.81 6.06
N ASP A 308 0.53 -1.95 6.05
CA ASP A 308 0.67 -0.50 5.99
C ASP A 308 1.58 0.06 7.11
N TYR A 309 1.34 -0.30 8.38
CA TYR A 309 2.19 0.16 9.49
C TYR A 309 3.66 -0.28 9.33
N PHE A 310 3.88 -1.52 8.89
CA PHE A 310 5.22 -2.08 8.72
C PHE A 310 6.00 -1.33 7.63
N ILE A 311 5.33 -0.97 6.54
CA ILE A 311 5.94 -0.18 5.46
C ILE A 311 6.13 1.27 5.91
N ASN A 312 5.07 1.94 6.38
CA ASN A 312 5.03 3.38 6.61
C ASN A 312 5.67 3.86 7.91
N HIS A 313 5.71 3.02 8.94
CA HIS A 313 6.25 3.40 10.25
C HIS A 313 7.55 2.69 10.60
N LEU A 314 7.75 1.47 10.08
CA LEU A 314 8.93 0.66 10.39
C LEU A 314 9.92 0.52 9.24
N GLY A 315 9.54 0.83 8.00
CA GLY A 315 10.39 0.70 6.82
C GLY A 315 10.75 -0.75 6.52
N VAL A 316 9.81 -1.66 6.78
CA VAL A 316 9.96 -3.10 6.54
C VAL A 316 9.63 -3.40 5.08
N PRO A 317 10.55 -4.04 4.32
CA PRO A 317 10.28 -4.55 2.99
C PRO A 317 9.06 -5.48 2.99
N ALA A 318 8.14 -5.24 2.05
CA ALA A 318 6.91 -6.01 1.95
C ALA A 318 6.65 -6.51 0.53
N MET A 319 5.96 -7.64 0.42
CA MET A 319 5.55 -8.20 -0.85
C MET A 319 4.19 -8.89 -0.79
N GLN A 320 3.57 -9.05 -1.95
CA GLN A 320 2.26 -9.66 -2.13
C GLN A 320 2.15 -10.31 -3.51
N PHE A 321 1.42 -11.43 -3.59
CA PHE A 321 0.92 -11.98 -4.85
C PHE A 321 -0.60 -12.00 -4.80
N PHE A 322 -1.26 -11.55 -5.87
CA PHE A 322 -2.71 -11.64 -6.00
C PHE A 322 -3.16 -11.88 -7.43
N TYR A 323 -4.34 -12.48 -7.61
CA TYR A 323 -5.01 -12.54 -8.91
C TYR A 323 -6.01 -11.40 -9.05
N GLU A 324 -6.05 -10.78 -10.23
CA GLU A 324 -6.96 -9.69 -10.58
C GLU A 324 -7.44 -9.83 -12.04
N ASP A 325 -8.55 -9.19 -12.39
CA ASP A 325 -9.10 -9.21 -13.74
C ASP A 325 -8.51 -8.09 -14.60
N ILE A 326 -8.03 -8.42 -15.81
CA ILE A 326 -7.41 -7.46 -16.75
C ILE A 326 -8.34 -6.27 -17.09
N LYS A 327 -9.65 -6.44 -16.92
CA LYS A 327 -10.69 -5.48 -17.32
C LYS A 327 -11.16 -4.55 -16.21
N THR A 328 -10.68 -4.68 -14.96
CA THR A 328 -10.75 -3.56 -14.01
C THR A 328 -9.75 -2.52 -14.49
N SER A 329 -10.25 -1.72 -15.44
CA SER A 329 -9.56 -0.71 -16.23
C SER A 329 -8.44 -0.05 -15.44
N GLU A 330 -7.21 -0.14 -15.92
CA GLU A 330 -6.33 0.97 -16.24
C GLU A 330 -6.55 2.35 -15.54
N ASN A 331 -7.78 2.87 -15.39
CA ASN A 331 -8.10 4.12 -14.69
C ASN A 331 -8.77 3.96 -13.29
N SER A 332 -8.81 2.75 -12.72
CA SER A 332 -9.64 2.38 -11.55
C SER A 332 -8.87 2.05 -10.27
N ASN A 333 -7.65 2.56 -10.12
CA ASN A 333 -6.87 2.40 -8.89
C ASN A 333 -7.66 2.93 -7.67
N PHE A 334 -7.46 2.33 -6.49
CA PHE A 334 -8.13 2.68 -5.23
C PHE A 334 -9.64 2.36 -5.14
N LEU A 335 -10.23 1.65 -6.11
CA LEU A 335 -11.61 1.17 -5.96
C LEU A 335 -11.79 0.15 -4.83
N SER A 336 -10.76 -0.62 -4.50
CA SER A 336 -10.76 -1.58 -3.40
C SER A 336 -10.87 -0.94 -2.00
N GLU A 337 -10.81 0.38 -1.89
CA GLU A 337 -11.18 1.11 -0.66
C GLU A 337 -12.70 1.03 -0.38
N ALA A 338 -13.51 0.67 -1.38
CA ALA A 338 -14.93 0.40 -1.20
C ALA A 338 -15.19 -1.04 -0.74
N LEU A 339 -15.83 -1.17 0.41
CA LEU A 339 -16.24 -2.43 0.99
C LEU A 339 -17.74 -2.66 0.75
N PHE A 340 -18.04 -3.52 -0.21
CA PHE A 340 -19.42 -3.89 -0.53
C PHE A 340 -20.01 -4.90 0.46
N PRO A 341 -21.35 -4.98 0.57
CA PRO A 341 -22.02 -6.02 1.35
C PRO A 341 -21.71 -7.44 0.87
N VAL A 342 -21.72 -8.41 1.78
CA VAL A 342 -21.24 -9.82 1.66
C VAL A 342 -21.74 -10.62 0.43
N HIS A 343 -22.79 -10.18 -0.27
CA HIS A 343 -23.45 -10.96 -1.33
C HIS A 343 -22.87 -10.80 -2.74
N THR A 344 -21.80 -10.02 -2.93
CA THR A 344 -21.41 -9.57 -4.28
C THR A 344 -20.48 -10.51 -5.04
N THR A 345 -19.67 -11.32 -4.37
CA THR A 345 -18.73 -12.26 -5.02
C THR A 345 -18.49 -13.47 -4.13
N LYS A 346 -18.80 -14.67 -4.63
CA LYS A 346 -18.46 -15.92 -3.95
C LYS A 346 -17.09 -16.39 -4.40
N THR A 347 -16.24 -16.77 -3.45
CA THR A 347 -14.89 -17.28 -3.75
C THR A 347 -14.96 -18.49 -4.68
N GLU A 348 -15.99 -19.33 -4.54
CA GLU A 348 -16.19 -20.52 -5.37
C GLU A 348 -16.60 -20.19 -6.81
N GLU A 349 -17.10 -18.99 -7.10
CA GLU A 349 -17.40 -18.54 -8.47
C GLU A 349 -16.13 -18.02 -9.15
N LEU A 350 -15.23 -17.37 -8.40
CA LEU A 350 -13.95 -16.85 -8.90
C LEU A 350 -12.91 -17.95 -9.11
N ASP A 351 -12.82 -18.91 -8.18
CA ASP A 351 -11.89 -20.03 -8.25
C ASP A 351 -12.56 -21.37 -7.85
N PRO A 352 -13.42 -21.93 -8.72
CA PRO A 352 -14.19 -23.15 -8.40
C PRO A 352 -13.33 -24.36 -8.02
N SER A 353 -12.09 -24.40 -8.51
CA SER A 353 -11.14 -25.50 -8.29
C SER A 353 -10.06 -25.20 -7.25
N PHE A 354 -10.10 -24.01 -6.63
CA PHE A 354 -9.08 -23.51 -5.69
C PHE A 354 -7.63 -23.52 -6.24
N ARG A 355 -7.46 -23.50 -7.56
CA ARG A 355 -6.13 -23.54 -8.22
C ARG A 355 -5.39 -22.22 -8.09
N LEU A 356 -6.11 -21.10 -8.10
CA LEU A 356 -5.53 -19.77 -7.90
C LEU A 356 -5.05 -19.64 -6.46
N HIS A 357 -5.87 -20.07 -5.50
CA HIS A 357 -5.51 -20.12 -4.08
C HIS A 357 -4.30 -21.02 -3.83
N GLU A 358 -4.27 -22.22 -4.44
CA GLU A 358 -3.13 -23.13 -4.36
C GLU A 358 -1.85 -22.48 -4.90
N THR A 359 -1.93 -21.77 -6.02
CA THR A 359 -0.78 -21.09 -6.63
C THR A 359 -0.23 -20.00 -5.71
N ILE A 360 -1.09 -19.17 -5.13
CA ILE A 360 -0.67 -18.13 -4.17
C ILE A 360 -0.10 -18.76 -2.89
N ALA A 361 -0.68 -19.86 -2.40
CA ALA A 361 -0.15 -20.58 -1.25
C ALA A 361 1.27 -21.11 -1.50
N LYS A 362 1.53 -21.66 -2.70
CA LYS A 362 2.87 -22.11 -3.10
C LYS A 362 3.86 -20.96 -3.20
N LEU A 363 3.50 -19.87 -3.88
CA LEU A 363 4.34 -18.67 -4.03
C LEU A 363 4.68 -18.06 -2.67
N THR A 364 3.66 -17.81 -1.85
CA THR A 364 3.80 -17.24 -0.50
C THR A 364 4.66 -18.14 0.37
N GLY A 365 4.43 -19.46 0.33
CA GLY A 365 5.21 -20.43 1.08
C GLY A 365 6.67 -20.46 0.63
N GLN A 366 6.93 -20.43 -0.67
CA GLN A 366 8.28 -20.40 -1.24
C GLN A 366 9.04 -19.15 -0.79
N VAL A 367 8.50 -17.95 -1.01
CA VAL A 367 9.21 -16.71 -0.67
C VAL A 367 9.42 -16.59 0.85
N THR A 368 8.44 -17.00 1.64
CA THR A 368 8.57 -17.03 3.11
C THR A 368 9.71 -17.96 3.52
N LEU A 369 9.79 -19.15 2.93
CA LEU A 369 10.84 -20.12 3.24
C LEU A 369 12.22 -19.68 2.73
N GLN A 370 12.31 -19.02 1.58
CA GLN A 370 13.57 -18.45 1.09
C GLN A 370 14.06 -17.35 2.05
N ILE A 371 13.21 -16.38 2.39
CA ILE A 371 13.59 -15.33 3.36
C ILE A 371 13.92 -15.94 4.73
N ALA A 372 13.22 -16.98 5.16
CA ALA A 372 13.43 -17.59 6.47
C ALA A 372 14.67 -18.50 6.57
N ASN A 373 15.16 -19.06 5.46
CA ASN A 373 16.22 -20.08 5.47
C ASN A 373 17.48 -19.71 4.69
N GLU A 374 17.42 -18.75 3.77
CA GLU A 374 18.62 -18.37 3.02
C GLU A 374 19.64 -17.71 3.97
N PRO A 375 20.92 -18.12 3.95
CA PRO A 375 21.94 -17.55 4.82
C PRO A 375 22.05 -16.03 4.67
N ILE A 376 22.00 -15.55 3.42
CA ILE A 376 21.91 -14.13 3.06
C ILE A 376 20.45 -13.81 2.76
N LEU A 377 19.96 -12.68 3.25
CA LEU A 377 18.64 -12.21 2.86
C LEU A 377 18.58 -12.05 1.33
N PRO A 378 17.55 -12.59 0.66
CA PRO A 378 17.40 -12.52 -0.79
C PRO A 378 16.91 -11.13 -1.22
N PHE A 379 17.61 -10.09 -0.75
CA PHE A 379 17.33 -8.69 -1.02
C PHE A 379 18.32 -8.17 -2.04
N ASN A 380 17.86 -7.36 -2.99
CA ASN A 380 18.73 -6.75 -3.99
C ASN A 380 18.88 -5.25 -3.71
N ALA A 381 20.10 -4.85 -3.34
CA ALA A 381 20.43 -3.45 -3.06
C ALA A 381 20.48 -2.58 -4.31
N LEU A 382 20.90 -3.15 -5.45
CA LEU A 382 20.96 -2.45 -6.72
C LEU A 382 19.56 -2.12 -7.25
N ASP A 383 18.59 -3.02 -7.10
CA ASP A 383 17.19 -2.80 -7.50
C ASP A 383 16.61 -1.54 -6.82
N VAL A 384 16.95 -1.31 -5.55
CA VAL A 384 16.55 -0.09 -4.82
C VAL A 384 17.15 1.16 -5.44
N ALA A 385 18.45 1.13 -5.78
CA ALA A 385 19.11 2.27 -6.41
C ALA A 385 18.58 2.53 -7.83
N LEU A 386 18.26 1.47 -8.58
CA LEU A 386 17.67 1.56 -9.91
C LEU A 386 16.25 2.14 -9.86
N GLU A 387 15.43 1.73 -8.89
CA GLU A 387 14.09 2.31 -8.67
C GLU A 387 14.18 3.81 -8.38
N VAL A 388 15.11 4.23 -7.50
CA VAL A 388 15.36 5.65 -7.21
C VAL A 388 15.73 6.42 -8.48
N GLN A 389 16.63 5.87 -9.31
CA GLN A 389 17.01 6.52 -10.57
C GLN A 389 15.85 6.59 -11.58
N SER A 390 15.04 5.54 -11.66
CA SER A 390 13.85 5.50 -12.50
C SER A 390 12.86 6.62 -12.12
N ASN A 391 12.59 6.74 -10.81
CA ASN A 391 11.66 7.72 -10.27
C ASN A 391 12.13 9.18 -10.43
N LEU A 392 13.44 9.42 -10.44
CA LEU A 392 14.01 10.75 -10.73
C LEU A 392 13.97 11.11 -12.20
N LYS A 393 14.22 10.16 -13.11
CA LYS A 393 14.22 10.43 -14.57
C LYS A 393 12.87 10.92 -15.05
N ALA A 394 11.78 10.36 -14.55
CA ALA A 394 10.46 10.83 -14.95
C ALA A 394 10.06 12.14 -14.25
N ALA A 395 10.48 12.37 -13.00
CA ALA A 395 10.25 13.64 -12.31
C ALA A 395 10.94 14.82 -13.03
N PHE A 396 12.16 14.58 -13.52
CA PHE A 396 12.92 15.55 -14.32
C PHE A 396 12.18 16.01 -15.58
N LEU A 397 11.49 15.10 -16.27
CA LEU A 397 10.73 15.43 -17.47
C LEU A 397 9.56 16.39 -17.20
N LEU A 398 8.98 16.39 -15.99
CA LEU A 398 7.90 17.30 -15.61
C LEU A 398 8.40 18.64 -15.06
N LEU A 399 9.50 18.64 -14.31
CA LEU A 399 10.03 19.83 -13.65
C LEU A 399 10.76 20.79 -14.59
N PHE A 400 11.13 20.37 -15.81
CA PHE A 400 11.79 21.24 -16.81
C PHE A 400 10.97 22.46 -17.28
N LEU A 401 9.72 22.59 -16.85
CA LEU A 401 8.88 23.77 -17.12
C LEU A 401 9.09 24.90 -16.08
N GLY A 402 9.86 24.67 -15.02
CA GLY A 402 10.22 25.66 -14.01
C GLY A 402 11.73 25.68 -13.77
N ASP A 403 12.32 26.86 -13.89
CA ASP A 403 13.74 27.14 -13.67
C ASP A 403 14.19 26.70 -12.26
N GLU A 404 14.86 25.55 -12.06
CA GLU A 404 15.18 25.13 -10.68
C GLU A 404 16.54 24.45 -10.40
N VAL A 405 17.14 24.98 -9.33
CA VAL A 405 18.31 24.59 -8.57
C VAL A 405 17.99 23.33 -7.74
N GLY A 406 18.69 22.22 -7.97
CA GLY A 406 18.64 21.04 -7.08
C GLY A 406 18.57 19.68 -7.79
N ILE A 407 17.97 19.60 -8.98
CA ILE A 407 17.87 18.34 -9.74
C ILE A 407 19.23 17.73 -10.09
N PRO A 408 20.25 18.50 -10.56
CA PRO A 408 21.58 17.93 -10.81
C PRO A 408 22.18 17.31 -9.55
N GLN A 409 21.89 17.88 -8.37
CA GLN A 409 22.34 17.33 -7.10
C GLN A 409 21.62 16.01 -6.77
N LEU A 410 20.30 15.92 -6.95
CA LEU A 410 19.55 14.67 -6.77
C LEU A 410 20.08 13.56 -7.69
N LEU A 411 20.27 13.85 -8.98
CA LEU A 411 20.81 12.87 -9.94
C LEU A 411 22.23 12.43 -9.55
N ALA A 412 23.07 13.36 -9.10
CA ALA A 412 24.41 13.03 -8.63
C ALA A 412 24.40 12.13 -7.38
N VAL A 413 23.52 12.39 -6.41
CA VAL A 413 23.37 11.54 -5.21
C VAL A 413 22.83 10.17 -5.58
N ALA A 414 21.84 10.10 -6.48
CA ALA A 414 21.29 8.83 -6.97
C ALA A 414 22.31 8.01 -7.78
N SER A 415 23.21 8.65 -8.52
CA SER A 415 24.35 7.96 -9.15
C SER A 415 25.28 7.38 -8.09
N ARG A 416 25.67 8.16 -7.08
CA ARG A 416 26.52 7.66 -5.99
C ARG A 416 25.87 6.53 -5.22
N LEU A 417 24.56 6.58 -4.99
CA LEU A 417 23.80 5.49 -4.37
C LEU A 417 23.92 4.21 -5.19
N ARG A 418 23.69 4.28 -6.51
CA ARG A 418 23.84 3.13 -7.41
C ARG A 418 25.26 2.56 -7.37
N ASP A 419 26.26 3.41 -7.51
CA ASP A 419 27.65 2.96 -7.53
C ASP A 419 28.04 2.30 -6.19
N THR A 420 27.53 2.82 -5.07
CA THR A 420 27.73 2.22 -3.73
C THR A 420 26.97 0.89 -3.59
N ALA A 421 25.73 0.81 -4.10
CA ALA A 421 24.93 -0.41 -4.05
C ALA A 421 25.53 -1.54 -4.91
N GLU A 422 26.06 -1.19 -6.09
CA GLU A 422 26.77 -2.12 -6.97
C GLU A 422 28.02 -2.70 -6.29
N LEU A 423 28.84 -1.82 -5.68
CA LEU A 423 30.02 -2.23 -4.91
C LEU A 423 29.64 -3.13 -3.73
N PHE A 424 28.58 -2.78 -2.99
CA PHE A 424 28.07 -3.59 -1.89
C PHE A 424 27.64 -4.99 -2.36
N GLN A 425 27.00 -5.09 -3.51
CA GLN A 425 26.60 -6.37 -4.08
C GLN A 425 27.81 -7.21 -4.55
N SER A 426 28.81 -6.59 -5.17
CA SER A 426 30.01 -7.30 -5.67
C SER A 426 30.95 -7.77 -4.57
N ASP A 427 31.15 -6.96 -3.54
CA ASP A 427 32.23 -7.13 -2.56
C ASP A 427 31.76 -7.81 -1.27
N GLU A 428 30.50 -7.62 -0.89
CA GLU A 428 29.93 -8.20 0.33
C GLU A 428 28.97 -9.36 0.03
N MET A 429 28.01 -9.19 -0.87
CA MET A 429 27.00 -10.22 -1.11
C MET A 429 27.55 -11.44 -1.85
N ARG A 430 28.36 -11.25 -2.89
CA ARG A 430 28.92 -12.35 -3.69
C ARG A 430 29.79 -13.30 -2.85
N PRO A 431 30.79 -12.85 -2.04
CA PRO A 431 31.54 -13.75 -1.16
C PRO A 431 30.66 -14.46 -0.12
N ALA A 432 29.67 -13.76 0.43
CA ALA A 432 28.80 -14.34 1.46
C ALA A 432 27.87 -15.45 0.90
N ASN A 433 27.60 -15.40 -0.41
CA ASN A 433 26.86 -16.43 -1.14
C ASN A 433 27.70 -17.70 -1.38
N ASP A 434 29.04 -17.63 -1.48
CA ASP A 434 29.90 -18.82 -1.58
C ASP A 434 30.06 -19.51 -0.21
N PRO A 435 29.58 -20.76 -0.03
CA PRO A 435 29.77 -21.49 1.22
C PRO A 435 31.22 -21.64 1.68
N LYS A 436 32.20 -21.56 0.78
CA LYS A 436 33.64 -21.64 1.08
C LYS A 436 34.22 -20.35 1.62
N GLU A 437 33.66 -19.21 1.23
CA GLU A 437 34.10 -17.87 1.66
C GLU A 437 33.27 -17.32 2.83
N ARG A 438 32.15 -18.00 3.16
CA ARG A 438 31.18 -17.56 4.15
C ARG A 438 31.74 -17.51 5.58
N ALA A 439 31.75 -16.32 6.16
CA ALA A 439 32.03 -16.10 7.58
C ALA A 439 30.72 -15.78 8.35
N PRO A 440 30.33 -16.53 9.40
CA PRO A 440 29.05 -16.32 10.10
C PRO A 440 28.82 -14.91 10.64
N ILE A 441 29.86 -14.27 11.19
CA ILE A 441 29.76 -12.89 11.68
C ILE A 441 29.54 -11.89 10.54
N ARG A 442 30.17 -12.12 9.38
CA ARG A 442 30.02 -11.28 8.18
C ARG A 442 28.62 -11.41 7.60
N VAL A 443 28.09 -12.63 7.55
CA VAL A 443 26.70 -12.91 7.15
C VAL A 443 25.70 -12.16 8.02
N ARG A 444 25.92 -12.16 9.35
CA ARG A 444 25.02 -11.45 10.27
C ARG A 444 25.06 -9.93 10.04
N MET A 445 26.26 -9.35 9.96
CA MET A 445 26.44 -7.92 9.68
C MET A 445 25.80 -7.53 8.34
N LEU A 446 26.00 -8.34 7.31
CA LEU A 446 25.42 -8.14 5.97
C LEU A 446 23.89 -8.16 6.03
N ASN A 447 23.31 -9.15 6.69
CA ASN A 447 21.86 -9.23 6.87
C ASN A 447 21.29 -8.05 7.67
N ASP A 448 22.04 -7.52 8.63
CA ASP A 448 21.61 -6.34 9.41
C ASP A 448 21.60 -5.06 8.54
N VAL A 449 22.57 -4.93 7.62
CA VAL A 449 22.57 -3.87 6.60
C VAL A 449 21.37 -4.03 5.66
N LEU A 450 21.19 -5.21 5.06
CA LEU A 450 20.09 -5.49 4.13
C LEU A 450 18.71 -5.28 4.76
N GLN A 451 18.50 -5.72 6.00
CA GLN A 451 17.23 -5.57 6.72
C GLN A 451 16.82 -4.11 6.93
N SER A 452 17.79 -3.19 7.06
CA SER A 452 17.51 -1.78 7.35
C SER A 452 17.61 -0.87 6.14
N LEU A 453 17.84 -1.45 4.97
CA LEU A 453 18.05 -0.76 3.70
C LEU A 453 16.92 0.22 3.38
N GLU A 454 15.67 -0.24 3.45
CA GLU A 454 14.51 0.58 3.10
C GLU A 454 14.12 1.61 4.18
N LYS A 455 14.63 1.47 5.40
CA LYS A 455 14.31 2.39 6.51
C LYS A 455 14.82 3.81 6.25
N SER A 456 15.87 3.96 5.44
CA SER A 456 16.44 5.26 5.05
C SER A 456 15.52 6.07 4.12
N PHE A 457 14.47 5.44 3.59
CA PHE A 457 13.52 6.06 2.66
C PHE A 457 12.19 6.46 3.33
N LEU A 458 12.13 6.43 4.67
CA LEU A 458 10.98 6.90 5.44
C LEU A 458 11.05 8.41 5.66
N VAL A 459 10.11 9.15 5.05
CA VAL A 459 9.93 10.58 5.35
C VAL A 459 9.16 10.79 6.65
N HIS A 460 9.26 11.98 7.21
CA HIS A 460 8.63 12.30 8.49
C HIS A 460 7.11 12.44 8.37
N ARG A 461 6.63 13.02 7.28
CA ARG A 461 5.21 13.21 7.00
C ARG A 461 4.91 12.85 5.56
N ALA A 462 3.73 12.32 5.32
CA ALA A 462 3.17 12.13 3.99
C ALA A 462 1.72 12.61 4.00
N PRO A 463 1.18 13.05 2.87
CA PRO A 463 -0.24 13.36 2.73
C PRO A 463 -1.12 12.16 3.13
N PRO A 464 -2.36 12.37 3.61
CA PRO A 464 -3.23 11.29 4.03
C PRO A 464 -3.46 10.24 2.94
N GLY A 465 -3.26 8.96 3.24
CA GLY A 465 -3.41 7.86 2.26
C GLY A 465 -2.18 7.62 1.37
N LEU A 466 -1.16 8.49 1.42
CA LEU A 466 0.14 8.27 0.78
C LEU A 466 1.11 7.61 1.75
N TYR A 467 2.03 6.83 1.20
CA TYR A 467 3.06 6.15 1.97
C TYR A 467 4.18 7.09 2.37
N ARG A 468 4.68 6.88 3.60
CA ARG A 468 5.88 7.57 4.10
C ARG A 468 7.15 6.98 3.53
N ASN A 469 7.13 5.73 3.09
CA ASN A 469 8.25 5.14 2.38
C ASN A 469 8.21 5.59 0.92
N ILE A 470 9.12 6.46 0.52
CA ILE A 470 9.13 7.07 -0.82
C ILE A 470 9.43 6.09 -1.94
N LEU A 471 9.85 4.86 -1.63
CA LEU A 471 10.07 3.82 -2.64
C LEU A 471 8.77 3.28 -3.25
N TYR A 472 7.63 3.56 -2.62
CA TYR A 472 6.32 3.08 -3.06
C TYR A 472 5.59 4.13 -3.90
N ARG A 473 4.98 3.68 -4.99
CA ARG A 473 4.24 4.50 -5.95
C ARG A 473 2.73 4.31 -5.80
N LEU A 474 1.94 5.30 -6.21
CA LEU A 474 0.48 5.20 -6.18
C LEU A 474 -0.06 4.26 -7.26
N ASP A 475 0.61 4.18 -8.41
CA ASP A 475 0.21 3.33 -9.52
C ASP A 475 1.41 2.85 -10.34
N GLU A 476 1.15 1.90 -11.25
CA GLU A 476 2.19 1.31 -12.08
C GLU A 476 2.67 2.23 -13.20
N ARG A 477 1.86 3.22 -13.60
CA ARG A 477 2.06 4.08 -14.79
C ARG A 477 2.99 5.25 -14.50
N THR A 478 2.91 5.76 -13.29
CA THR A 478 3.65 6.93 -12.84
C THR A 478 5.01 6.47 -12.33
N SER A 479 6.08 6.68 -13.09
CA SER A 479 7.44 6.36 -12.64
C SER A 479 8.03 7.53 -11.83
N GLN A 480 7.35 7.97 -10.77
CA GLN A 480 7.73 9.15 -9.98
C GLN A 480 7.51 8.93 -8.48
N PHE A 481 8.26 9.68 -7.67
CA PHE A 481 8.00 9.76 -6.24
C PHE A 481 6.62 10.38 -5.99
N SER A 482 5.72 9.62 -5.35
CA SER A 482 4.35 10.09 -5.08
C SER A 482 4.31 11.38 -4.27
N LEU A 483 5.28 11.59 -3.37
CA LEU A 483 5.44 12.83 -2.63
C LEU A 483 5.77 14.04 -3.53
N LEU A 484 6.59 13.87 -4.58
CA LEU A 484 6.89 14.96 -5.51
C LEU A 484 5.71 15.24 -6.45
N LEU A 485 5.01 14.20 -6.87
CA LEU A 485 3.80 14.34 -7.70
C LEU A 485 2.72 15.11 -6.93
N GLU A 486 2.48 14.73 -5.69
CA GLU A 486 1.54 15.43 -4.81
C GLU A 486 1.96 16.87 -4.56
N ALA A 487 3.23 17.12 -4.24
CA ALA A 487 3.72 18.48 -4.02
C ALA A 487 3.53 19.37 -5.26
N LEU A 488 3.73 18.81 -6.47
CA LEU A 488 3.48 19.51 -7.73
C LEU A 488 2.00 19.84 -7.92
N GLU A 489 1.11 18.89 -7.62
CA GLU A 489 -0.34 19.10 -7.63
C GLU A 489 -0.75 20.20 -6.65
N HIS A 490 -0.25 20.14 -5.41
CA HIS A 490 -0.51 21.15 -4.40
C HIS A 490 -0.01 22.55 -4.82
N CYS A 491 1.16 22.65 -5.47
CA CYS A 491 1.66 23.90 -6.03
C CYS A 491 0.74 24.48 -7.11
N LYS A 492 0.18 23.64 -7.99
CA LYS A 492 -0.80 24.09 -8.99
C LYS A 492 -2.06 24.67 -8.34
N LEU A 493 -2.54 24.03 -7.27
CA LEU A 493 -3.75 24.44 -6.57
C LEU A 493 -3.56 25.78 -5.83
N HIS A 494 -2.43 25.95 -5.14
CA HIS A 494 -2.18 27.09 -4.26
C HIS A 494 -1.28 28.19 -4.84
N GLN A 495 -0.73 27.99 -6.05
CA GLN A 495 0.21 28.92 -6.71
C GLN A 495 1.41 29.29 -5.83
N SER A 496 1.90 28.34 -5.02
CA SER A 496 3.07 28.49 -4.13
C SER A 496 4.06 27.37 -4.38
N ASN A 497 5.37 27.65 -4.38
CA ASN A 497 6.43 26.67 -4.61
C ASN A 497 7.00 26.05 -3.32
N GLU A 498 6.54 26.48 -2.14
CA GLU A 498 7.10 26.05 -0.85
C GLU A 498 7.00 24.54 -0.63
N THR A 499 5.90 23.93 -1.10
CA THR A 499 5.66 22.48 -0.96
C THR A 499 6.59 21.63 -1.83
N ILE A 500 6.91 22.07 -3.06
CA ILE A 500 7.88 21.36 -3.92
C ILE A 500 9.27 21.36 -3.31
N GLN A 501 9.74 22.50 -2.79
CA GLN A 501 11.09 22.59 -2.20
C GLN A 501 11.23 21.70 -0.95
N ALA A 502 10.19 21.66 -0.12
CA ALA A 502 10.14 20.76 1.03
C ALA A 502 10.21 19.28 0.60
N ALA A 503 9.37 18.89 -0.37
CA ALA A 503 9.35 17.52 -0.89
C ALA A 503 10.67 17.12 -1.56
N LEU A 504 11.29 18.00 -2.35
CA LEU A 504 12.61 17.79 -2.94
C LEU A 504 13.68 17.61 -1.87
N SER A 505 13.63 18.40 -0.79
CA SER A 505 14.55 18.26 0.34
C SER A 505 14.39 16.91 1.05
N GLU A 506 13.15 16.47 1.29
CA GLU A 506 12.88 15.17 1.91
C GLU A 506 13.37 13.99 1.05
N VAL A 507 13.13 14.03 -0.26
CA VAL A 507 13.63 13.02 -1.21
C VAL A 507 15.17 13.03 -1.25
N LEU A 508 15.79 14.21 -1.37
CA LEU A 508 17.24 14.35 -1.38
C LEU A 508 17.87 13.80 -0.08
N ASN A 509 17.30 14.15 1.07
CA ASN A 509 17.77 13.69 2.39
C ASN A 509 17.63 12.17 2.53
N SER A 510 16.55 11.59 2.03
CA SER A 510 16.31 10.14 2.04
C SER A 510 17.36 9.39 1.21
N ILE A 511 17.59 9.83 -0.04
CA ILE A 511 18.60 9.21 -0.93
C ILE A 511 20.01 9.38 -0.35
N ASN A 512 20.33 10.56 0.18
CA ASN A 512 21.64 10.81 0.81
C ASN A 512 21.83 9.96 2.08
N SER A 513 20.80 9.82 2.91
CA SER A 513 20.84 8.97 4.10
C SER A 513 21.05 7.51 3.73
N ALA A 514 20.37 7.02 2.69
CA ALA A 514 20.58 5.67 2.18
C ALA A 514 22.01 5.47 1.67
N GLN A 515 22.55 6.42 0.90
CA GLN A 515 23.92 6.35 0.38
C GLN A 515 24.96 6.32 1.51
N VAL A 516 24.79 7.17 2.53
CA VAL A 516 25.65 7.18 3.73
C VAL A 516 25.54 5.87 4.50
N TYR A 517 24.33 5.32 4.63
CA TYR A 517 24.10 4.03 5.30
C TYR A 517 24.83 2.87 4.61
N PHE A 518 24.71 2.75 3.27
CA PHE A 518 25.43 1.72 2.52
C PHE A 518 26.95 1.88 2.64
N LYS A 519 27.45 3.11 2.52
CA LYS A 519 28.88 3.39 2.66
C LYS A 519 29.38 3.03 4.05
N ALA A 520 28.67 3.41 5.10
CA ALA A 520 29.03 3.03 6.46
C ALA A 520 29.02 1.50 6.64
N GLY A 521 28.07 0.80 6.00
CA GLY A 521 28.06 -0.66 5.94
C GLY A 521 29.36 -1.23 5.36
N LEU A 522 29.78 -0.75 4.19
CA LEU A 522 31.05 -1.13 3.55
C LEU A 522 32.27 -0.84 4.45
N ASP A 523 32.35 0.36 5.02
CA ASP A 523 33.45 0.78 5.89
C ASP A 523 33.58 -0.15 7.13
N VAL A 524 32.46 -0.64 7.67
CA VAL A 524 32.48 -1.61 8.78
C VAL A 524 33.10 -2.94 8.35
N PHE A 525 32.83 -3.41 7.13
CA PHE A 525 33.45 -4.64 6.62
C PHE A 525 34.95 -4.49 6.42
N GLU A 526 35.40 -3.37 5.86
CA GLU A 526 36.83 -3.08 5.66
C GLU A 526 37.60 -2.98 6.99
N THR A 527 37.05 -2.25 7.97
CA THR A 527 37.69 -2.01 9.27
C THR A 527 37.70 -3.23 10.19
N ALA A 528 36.63 -4.03 10.22
CA ALA A 528 36.58 -5.28 10.98
C ALA A 528 37.62 -6.32 10.49
N LEU A 529 38.12 -6.17 9.27
CA LEU A 529 39.09 -7.06 8.63
C LEU A 529 40.54 -6.55 8.70
N ALA A 530 40.76 -5.23 8.84
CA ALA A 530 42.10 -4.67 9.02
C ALA A 530 42.80 -5.16 10.31
N GLY A 531 42.04 -5.60 11.32
CA GLY A 531 42.57 -6.14 12.57
C GLY A 531 42.89 -7.65 12.56
N LYS A 532 42.75 -8.35 11.41
CA LYS A 532 43.02 -9.79 11.28
C LYS A 532 44.02 -10.15 10.16
N LYS A 533 44.76 -9.17 9.62
CA LYS A 533 45.89 -9.43 8.73
C LYS A 533 47.17 -9.67 9.49
#